data_AF-A0A2D8U5L8-F1
#
_entry.id   AF-A0A2D8U5L8-F1
#
_cell.length_a   1.000
_cell.length_b   1.000
_cell.length_c   1.000
_cell.angle_alpha   90.00
_cell.angle_beta   90.00
_cell.angle_gamma   90.00
#
_symmetry.space_group_name_H-M   'P 1'
#
loop_
_entity.id
_entity.type
_entity.pdbx_description
1 polymer ?
#
loop_
_entity_poly.entity_id
_entity_poly.type
_entity_poly.pdbx_seq_one_letter_code
_entity_poly.pdbx_strand_id
1 'polypeptide(L)'
;MNSVWTGRLIWSSDESAICLDRGHDAEVRNPVRNSIDALPLAEVASDPFRYIGSAFTFDGWVTGTISNDYPKGYVGDAETYYDRTTQLRIELIGGFEGYIEVGQSIRFNATVLWSESSGRVVLEARSWTLGDLPYPSQLGWGDGYETWKWEIGNRVSIMGVVVMDDEGLQWIERSGTSERLCLVGDGTETSQQATAGEPIQWIGRLETSENFVENEMRFCLNVL
;
A
#
# COMPACT_ATOMS: atom_id res chain seq x y z
N MET A 1 34.74 33.80 0.07
CA MET A 1 34.69 32.59 -0.78
C MET A 1 33.56 31.73 -0.24
N ASN A 2 32.44 31.61 -0.97
CA ASN A 2 31.33 30.74 -0.57
C ASN A 2 31.63 29.32 -1.04
N SER A 3 32.05 28.44 -0.14
CA SER A 3 32.10 27.01 -0.40
C SER A 3 30.67 26.47 -0.33
N VAL A 4 30.15 26.00 -1.46
CA VAL A 4 28.91 25.21 -1.49
C VAL A 4 29.24 23.84 -0.90
N TRP A 5 28.47 23.44 0.12
CA TRP A 5 28.63 22.17 0.80
C TRP A 5 27.63 21.16 0.22
N THR A 6 28.10 20.00 -0.23
CA THR A 6 27.28 18.90 -0.76
C THR A 6 27.53 17.62 0.04
N GLY A 7 26.50 16.80 0.22
CA GLY A 7 26.56 15.54 0.97
C GLY A 7 25.17 14.97 1.25
N ARG A 8 25.10 13.79 1.87
CA ARG A 8 23.82 13.14 2.27
C ARG A 8 23.47 13.54 3.70
N LEU A 9 22.21 13.88 3.94
CA LEU A 9 21.70 14.04 5.30
C LEU A 9 21.57 12.66 5.96
N ILE A 10 22.21 12.49 7.11
CA ILE A 10 22.12 11.30 7.94
C ILE A 10 21.67 11.70 9.34
N TRP A 11 20.88 10.84 9.98
CA TRP A 11 20.54 11.00 11.38
C TRP A 11 21.65 10.37 12.24
N SER A 12 22.30 11.19 13.08
CA SER A 12 23.24 10.70 14.09
C SER A 12 22.46 10.37 15.37
N SER A 13 22.40 9.08 15.73
CA SER A 13 21.76 8.64 16.97
C SER A 13 22.50 9.11 18.22
N ASP A 14 23.82 9.27 18.12
CA ASP A 14 24.67 9.62 19.26
C ASP A 14 24.61 11.11 19.58
N GLU A 15 24.43 11.96 18.56
CA GLU A 15 24.34 13.41 18.71
C GLU A 15 22.90 13.94 18.63
N SER A 16 21.92 13.08 18.32
CA SER A 16 20.52 13.45 18.07
C SER A 16 20.39 14.63 17.09
N ALA A 17 21.21 14.62 16.05
CA ALA A 17 21.33 15.70 15.09
C ALA A 17 21.37 15.17 13.65
N ILE A 18 20.95 16.01 12.72
CA ILE A 18 21.11 15.75 11.28
C ILE A 18 22.53 16.18 10.87
N CYS A 19 23.33 15.21 10.44
CA CYS A 19 24.69 15.44 9.98
C CYS A 19 24.76 15.35 8.47
N LEU A 20 25.68 16.10 7.86
CA LEU A 20 25.97 16.04 6.43
C LEU A 20 27.17 15.11 6.22
N ASP A 21 26.91 13.87 5.77
CA ASP A 21 27.96 12.91 5.46
C ASP A 21 28.70 13.34 4.17
N ARG A 22 30.00 13.61 4.34
CA ARG A 22 30.92 14.09 3.30
C ARG A 22 31.66 12.96 2.59
N GLY A 23 31.57 11.73 3.10
CA GLY A 23 32.19 10.53 2.52
C GLY A 23 31.33 9.86 1.47
N HIS A 24 30.09 10.34 1.26
CA HIS A 24 29.23 9.86 0.19
C HIS A 24 29.72 10.42 -1.15
N ASP A 25 30.48 9.60 -1.86
CA ASP A 25 30.84 9.86 -3.24
C ASP A 25 29.56 9.79 -4.10
N ALA A 26 29.08 10.93 -4.57
CA ALA A 26 27.86 11.02 -5.39
C ALA A 26 28.01 10.30 -6.74
N GLU A 27 29.25 9.95 -7.13
CA GLU A 27 29.55 9.11 -8.28
C GLU A 27 29.41 7.62 -7.97
N VAL A 28 29.41 7.20 -6.69
CA VAL A 28 28.93 5.87 -6.25
C VAL A 28 27.41 5.93 -6.09
N ARG A 29 26.73 6.42 -7.12
CA ARG A 29 25.48 5.78 -7.49
C ARG A 29 25.87 4.37 -7.88
N ASN A 30 25.39 3.35 -7.16
CA ASN A 30 25.36 2.00 -7.72
C ASN A 30 24.97 2.16 -9.19
N PRO A 31 25.80 1.75 -10.16
CA PRO A 31 25.53 2.04 -11.55
C PRO A 31 24.14 1.48 -11.80
N VAL A 32 23.15 2.37 -11.96
CA VAL A 32 21.86 1.97 -12.44
C VAL A 32 22.19 1.49 -13.83
N ARG A 33 22.20 0.17 -14.03
CA ARG A 33 22.11 -0.34 -15.39
C ARG A 33 20.74 0.14 -15.85
N ASN A 34 20.71 1.31 -16.47
CA ASN A 34 19.60 1.81 -17.24
C ASN A 34 19.50 0.89 -18.47
N SER A 35 19.12 -0.36 -18.26
CA SER A 35 18.52 -1.13 -19.32
C SER A 35 17.18 -0.46 -19.61
N ILE A 36 16.92 -0.21 -20.89
CA ILE A 36 15.60 0.22 -21.35
C ILE A 36 14.55 -0.83 -20.92
N ASP A 37 15.00 -2.08 -20.75
CA ASP A 37 14.22 -3.23 -20.32
C ASP A 37 14.29 -3.44 -18.80
N ALA A 38 13.16 -3.76 -18.17
CA ALA A 38 13.12 -4.10 -16.75
C ALA A 38 13.72 -5.50 -16.50
N LEU A 39 14.45 -5.65 -15.39
CA LEU A 39 14.95 -6.94 -14.92
C LEU A 39 13.77 -7.76 -14.35
N PRO A 40 13.54 -9.00 -14.79
CA PRO A 40 12.47 -9.83 -14.23
C PRO A 40 12.71 -10.13 -12.74
N LEU A 41 11.66 -10.05 -11.93
CA LEU A 41 11.74 -10.36 -10.49
C LEU A 41 12.25 -11.79 -10.24
N ALA A 42 11.88 -12.74 -11.12
CA ALA A 42 12.29 -14.14 -11.05
C ALA A 42 13.82 -14.32 -11.13
N GLU A 43 14.52 -13.49 -11.89
CA GLU A 43 15.99 -13.57 -11.97
C GLU A 43 16.62 -13.29 -10.61
N VAL A 44 16.19 -12.21 -9.96
CA VAL A 44 16.66 -11.84 -8.62
C VAL A 44 16.26 -12.88 -7.58
N ALA A 45 15.04 -13.43 -7.67
CA ALA A 45 14.59 -14.46 -6.74
C ALA A 45 15.40 -15.76 -6.87
N SER A 46 15.83 -16.12 -8.08
CA SER A 46 16.56 -17.37 -8.35
C SER A 46 18.04 -17.33 -7.96
N ASP A 47 18.71 -16.20 -8.12
CA ASP A 47 20.12 -16.00 -7.76
C ASP A 47 20.34 -14.58 -7.21
N PRO A 48 19.90 -14.29 -5.98
CA PRO A 48 19.93 -12.93 -5.46
C PRO A 48 21.34 -12.39 -5.26
N PHE A 49 22.31 -13.24 -4.94
CA PHE A 49 23.71 -12.86 -4.68
C PHE A 49 24.43 -12.33 -5.91
N ARG A 50 23.95 -12.66 -7.11
CA ARG A 50 24.41 -12.05 -8.36
C ARG A 50 24.04 -10.58 -8.50
N TYR A 51 22.94 -10.14 -7.87
CA TYR A 51 22.36 -8.81 -8.06
C TYR A 51 22.53 -7.89 -6.85
N ILE A 52 22.84 -8.44 -5.67
CA ILE A 52 23.00 -7.67 -4.42
C ILE A 52 24.03 -6.54 -4.58
N GLY A 53 23.68 -5.38 -4.04
CA GLY A 53 24.51 -4.17 -4.05
C GLY A 53 24.45 -3.39 -5.35
N SER A 54 23.70 -3.85 -6.35
CA SER A 54 23.50 -3.12 -7.62
C SER A 54 22.07 -2.63 -7.77
N ALA A 55 21.88 -1.61 -8.62
CA ALA A 55 20.59 -1.00 -8.89
C ALA A 55 20.08 -1.35 -10.29
N PHE A 56 18.80 -1.71 -10.37
CA PHE A 56 18.12 -2.10 -11.61
C PHE A 56 16.73 -1.50 -11.69
N THR A 57 16.20 -1.42 -12.90
CA THR A 57 14.79 -1.12 -13.15
C THR A 57 13.97 -2.40 -13.10
N PHE A 58 12.81 -2.35 -12.44
CA PHE A 58 11.86 -3.44 -12.32
C PHE A 58 10.47 -2.95 -12.73
N ASP A 59 9.67 -3.87 -13.26
CA ASP A 59 8.23 -3.72 -13.44
C ASP A 59 7.51 -4.79 -12.60
N GLY A 60 6.32 -4.48 -12.12
CA GLY A 60 5.47 -5.47 -11.47
C GLY A 60 4.18 -4.85 -10.92
N TRP A 61 3.51 -5.60 -10.04
CA TRP A 61 2.27 -5.19 -9.40
C TRP A 61 2.38 -5.27 -7.89
N VAL A 62 1.90 -4.25 -7.20
CA VAL A 62 1.86 -4.24 -5.74
C VAL A 62 0.89 -5.31 -5.25
N THR A 63 1.35 -6.22 -4.38
CA THR A 63 0.55 -7.39 -3.98
C THR A 63 -0.31 -7.16 -2.74
N GLY A 64 -0.26 -5.96 -2.17
CA GLY A 64 -0.98 -5.53 -0.98
C GLY A 64 -0.72 -4.06 -0.75
N THR A 65 -1.73 -3.33 -0.26
CA THR A 65 -1.66 -1.87 -0.17
C THR A 65 -0.47 -1.39 0.66
N ILE A 66 0.25 -0.40 0.15
CA ILE A 66 1.40 0.23 0.81
C ILE A 66 1.00 1.64 1.23
N SER A 67 1.02 1.94 2.53
CA SER A 67 0.78 3.28 3.06
C SER A 67 2.09 4.05 3.21
N ASN A 68 2.01 5.38 3.27
CA ASN A 68 3.18 6.21 3.58
C ASN A 68 3.77 5.97 4.98
N ASP A 69 2.93 5.63 5.96
CA ASP A 69 3.32 5.33 7.34
C ASP A 69 4.04 3.99 7.47
N TYR A 70 3.78 3.09 6.53
CA TYR A 70 4.45 1.81 6.40
C TYR A 70 4.89 1.59 4.95
N PRO A 71 5.96 2.28 4.49
CA PRO A 71 6.36 2.38 3.08
C PRO A 71 7.08 1.12 2.59
N LYS A 72 6.56 -0.04 2.97
CA LYS A 72 7.15 -1.34 2.68
C LYS A 72 6.03 -2.30 2.27
N GLY A 73 6.13 -2.86 1.08
CA GLY A 73 5.17 -3.85 0.58
C GLY A 73 5.83 -5.03 -0.09
N TYR A 74 5.11 -5.63 -1.03
CA TYR A 74 5.67 -6.59 -1.95
C TYR A 74 5.24 -6.26 -3.36
N VAL A 75 6.09 -6.64 -4.30
CA VAL A 75 5.82 -6.54 -5.73
C VAL A 75 5.86 -7.94 -6.35
N GLY A 76 4.88 -8.24 -7.18
CA GLY A 76 4.73 -9.48 -7.91
C GLY A 76 4.97 -9.32 -9.40
N ASP A 77 5.25 -10.42 -10.08
CA ASP A 77 5.40 -10.49 -11.54
C ASP A 77 4.07 -10.62 -12.30
N ALA A 78 2.96 -10.68 -11.59
CA ALA A 78 1.60 -10.61 -12.14
C ALA A 78 0.67 -9.84 -11.18
N GLU A 79 -0.41 -9.30 -11.74
CA GLU A 79 -1.43 -8.51 -11.02
C GLU A 79 -2.16 -9.34 -9.95
N THR A 80 -2.61 -10.55 -10.32
CA THR A 80 -3.42 -11.39 -9.45
C THR A 80 -2.57 -12.42 -8.71
N TYR A 81 -3.09 -12.93 -7.59
CA TYR A 81 -2.45 -14.03 -6.86
C TYR A 81 -2.32 -15.31 -7.69
N TYR A 82 -3.30 -15.62 -8.55
CA TYR A 82 -3.35 -16.87 -9.30
C TYR A 82 -2.32 -16.96 -10.43
N ASP A 83 -1.98 -15.81 -11.02
CA ASP A 83 -1.04 -15.74 -12.14
C ASP A 83 0.40 -15.46 -11.67
N ARG A 84 0.56 -15.09 -10.40
CA ARG A 84 1.85 -14.69 -9.83
C ARG A 84 2.74 -15.89 -9.56
N THR A 85 3.98 -15.83 -10.05
CA THR A 85 4.99 -16.86 -9.81
C THR A 85 6.11 -16.39 -8.89
N THR A 86 6.41 -15.09 -8.92
CA THR A 86 7.48 -14.49 -8.14
C THR A 86 6.98 -13.26 -7.38
N GLN A 87 7.41 -13.12 -6.13
CA GLN A 87 7.12 -11.96 -5.31
C GLN A 87 8.36 -11.58 -4.49
N LEU A 88 8.73 -10.30 -4.50
CA LEU A 88 9.86 -9.76 -3.74
C LEU A 88 9.44 -8.63 -2.82
N ARG A 89 10.14 -8.47 -1.70
CA ARG A 89 9.91 -7.38 -0.74
C ARG A 89 10.38 -6.08 -1.37
N ILE A 90 9.55 -5.03 -1.31
CA ILE A 90 9.91 -3.68 -1.73
C ILE A 90 9.87 -2.74 -0.53
N GLU A 91 10.84 -1.83 -0.46
CA GLU A 91 10.91 -0.74 0.51
C GLU A 91 11.06 0.57 -0.26
N LEU A 92 10.11 1.49 -0.08
CA LEU A 92 10.04 2.76 -0.78
C LEU A 92 10.73 3.83 0.07
N ILE A 93 11.76 4.44 -0.50
CA ILE A 93 12.56 5.48 0.16
C ILE A 93 12.21 6.84 -0.44
N GLY A 94 12.03 7.84 0.43
CA GLY A 94 11.80 9.22 0.02
C GLY A 94 10.46 9.81 0.43
N GLY A 95 9.60 9.01 1.09
CA GLY A 95 8.25 9.41 1.47
C GLY A 95 7.34 9.56 0.25
N PHE A 96 6.05 9.28 0.44
CA PHE A 96 4.99 9.60 -0.51
C PHE A 96 3.73 9.93 0.27
N GLU A 97 2.72 10.44 -0.39
CA GLU A 97 1.43 10.72 0.25
C GLU A 97 0.41 9.65 -0.09
N GLY A 98 -0.43 9.30 0.88
CA GLY A 98 -1.51 8.34 0.70
C GLY A 98 -1.01 6.91 0.56
N TYR A 99 -1.52 6.24 -0.46
CA TYR A 99 -1.43 4.79 -0.63
C TYR A 99 -1.06 4.40 -2.05
N ILE A 100 -0.36 3.28 -2.18
CA ILE A 100 -0.20 2.54 -3.43
C ILE A 100 -1.04 1.28 -3.29
N GLU A 101 -2.07 1.17 -4.12
CA GLU A 101 -3.11 0.16 -3.92
C GLU A 101 -2.67 -1.24 -4.40
N VAL A 102 -3.25 -2.27 -3.78
CA VAL A 102 -3.13 -3.65 -4.26
C VAL A 102 -3.54 -3.75 -5.73
N GLY A 103 -2.77 -4.49 -6.53
CA GLY A 103 -3.00 -4.63 -7.97
C GLY A 103 -2.52 -3.44 -8.79
N GLN A 104 -2.00 -2.37 -8.18
CA GLN A 104 -1.47 -1.24 -8.96
C GLN A 104 -0.13 -1.61 -9.59
N SER A 105 -0.01 -1.40 -10.89
CA SER A 105 1.25 -1.60 -11.59
C SER A 105 2.27 -0.53 -11.16
N ILE A 106 3.53 -0.94 -11.03
CA ILE A 106 4.63 -0.10 -10.57
C ILE A 106 5.88 -0.40 -11.39
N ARG A 107 6.49 0.66 -11.94
CA ARG A 107 7.82 0.63 -12.53
C ARG A 107 8.77 1.40 -11.62
N PHE A 108 9.87 0.80 -11.21
CA PHE A 108 10.73 1.39 -10.19
C PHE A 108 12.21 1.06 -10.36
N ASN A 109 13.07 1.97 -9.90
CA ASN A 109 14.50 1.72 -9.78
C ASN A 109 14.82 1.37 -8.34
N ALA A 110 15.36 0.17 -8.12
CA ALA A 110 15.72 -0.31 -6.80
C ALA A 110 17.12 -0.88 -6.73
N THR A 111 17.74 -0.71 -5.56
CA THR A 111 18.93 -1.47 -5.19
C THR A 111 18.51 -2.81 -4.60
N VAL A 112 19.10 -3.90 -5.08
CA VAL A 112 18.85 -5.24 -4.52
C VAL A 112 19.71 -5.40 -3.27
N LEU A 113 19.07 -5.69 -2.14
CA LEU A 113 19.72 -5.86 -0.84
C LEU A 113 19.37 -7.22 -0.23
N TRP A 114 20.31 -7.79 0.54
CA TRP A 114 20.02 -8.88 1.46
C TRP A 114 19.75 -8.32 2.85
N SER A 115 18.57 -8.60 3.40
CA SER A 115 18.25 -8.25 4.78
C SER A 115 18.55 -9.44 5.68
N GLU A 116 19.65 -9.39 6.43
CA GLU A 116 20.02 -10.44 7.39
C GLU A 116 18.95 -10.63 8.48
N SER A 117 18.40 -9.52 8.98
CA SER A 117 17.38 -9.54 10.05
C SER A 117 16.07 -10.20 9.63
N SER A 118 15.76 -10.18 8.32
CA SER A 118 14.52 -10.73 7.79
C SER A 118 14.71 -11.92 6.84
N GLY A 119 15.96 -12.37 6.69
CA GLY A 119 16.36 -13.55 5.90
C GLY A 119 15.89 -13.52 4.45
N ARG A 120 15.79 -12.34 3.83
CA ARG A 120 15.19 -12.19 2.50
C ARG A 120 15.83 -11.07 1.68
N VAL A 121 15.58 -11.12 0.37
CA VAL A 121 15.89 -10.03 -0.55
C VAL A 121 14.92 -8.87 -0.36
N VAL A 122 15.45 -7.65 -0.34
CA VAL A 122 14.69 -6.40 -0.30
C VAL A 122 15.09 -5.53 -1.49
N LEU A 123 14.10 -5.03 -2.22
CA LEU A 123 14.27 -4.04 -3.27
C LEU A 123 14.09 -2.65 -2.66
N GLU A 124 15.19 -1.94 -2.42
CA GLU A 124 15.15 -0.55 -1.92
C GLU A 124 14.93 0.40 -3.10
N ALA A 125 13.68 0.83 -3.31
CA ALA A 125 13.29 1.71 -4.41
C ALA A 125 13.33 3.19 -4.00
N ARG A 126 13.98 4.03 -4.81
CA ARG A 126 14.11 5.49 -4.57
C ARG A 126 13.36 6.36 -5.56
N SER A 127 12.87 5.75 -6.63
CA SER A 127 12.09 6.40 -7.66
C SER A 127 11.19 5.37 -8.32
N TRP A 128 9.94 5.74 -8.57
CA TRP A 128 8.95 4.86 -9.19
C TRP A 128 7.93 5.67 -9.98
N THR A 129 7.21 4.98 -10.84
CA THR A 129 6.05 5.47 -11.57
C THR A 129 4.95 4.44 -11.39
N LEU A 130 3.77 4.91 -11.04
CA LEU A 130 2.58 4.07 -10.86
C LEU A 130 1.78 4.07 -12.16
N GLY A 131 1.19 2.93 -12.49
CA GLY A 131 0.14 2.88 -13.50
C GLY A 131 -1.21 3.31 -12.94
N ASP A 132 -2.25 3.00 -13.70
CA ASP A 132 -3.62 3.37 -13.35
C ASP A 132 -4.04 2.79 -12.00
N LEU A 133 -4.85 3.58 -11.28
CA LEU A 133 -5.43 3.15 -10.00
C LEU A 133 -6.40 1.98 -10.27
N PRO A 134 -6.18 0.80 -9.69
CA PRO A 134 -7.06 -0.34 -9.89
C PRO A 134 -8.45 -0.07 -9.30
N TYR A 135 -9.44 -0.70 -9.91
CA TYR A 135 -10.78 -0.67 -9.36
C TYR A 135 -10.84 -1.51 -8.07
N PRO A 136 -11.54 -1.06 -7.01
CA PRO A 136 -11.58 -1.76 -5.74
C PRO A 136 -12.16 -3.17 -5.84
N SER A 137 -11.69 -4.07 -4.98
CA SER A 137 -12.35 -5.36 -4.78
C SER A 137 -13.77 -5.13 -4.26
N GLN A 138 -14.74 -5.89 -4.77
CA GLN A 138 -16.13 -5.79 -4.31
C GLN A 138 -16.37 -6.81 -3.20
N LEU A 139 -16.80 -6.34 -2.03
CA LEU A 139 -17.25 -7.18 -0.93
C LEU A 139 -18.64 -7.74 -1.22
N GLY A 140 -18.82 -9.05 -0.99
CA GLY A 140 -20.14 -9.68 -0.97
C GLY A 140 -20.71 -9.70 0.44
N TRP A 141 -21.96 -9.28 0.63
CA TRP A 141 -22.64 -9.33 1.94
C TRP A 141 -22.73 -10.74 2.55
N GLY A 142 -22.80 -11.77 1.70
CA GLY A 142 -22.80 -13.17 2.15
C GLY A 142 -21.41 -13.71 2.49
N ASP A 143 -20.36 -12.93 2.28
CA ASP A 143 -19.01 -13.32 2.67
C ASP A 143 -18.82 -13.08 4.17
N GLY A 144 -18.13 -14.00 4.83
CA GLY A 144 -17.84 -13.90 6.25
C GLY A 144 -16.49 -13.25 6.55
N TYR A 145 -16.18 -13.18 7.85
CA TYR A 145 -14.88 -12.74 8.37
C TYR A 145 -13.68 -13.39 7.67
N GLU A 146 -13.78 -14.68 7.35
CA GLU A 146 -12.70 -15.44 6.68
C GLU A 146 -12.31 -14.90 5.31
N THR A 147 -13.23 -14.18 4.64
CA THR A 147 -12.98 -13.51 3.37
C THR A 147 -12.56 -12.06 3.61
N TRP A 148 -13.36 -11.29 4.34
CA TRP A 148 -13.16 -9.84 4.48
C TRP A 148 -11.89 -9.47 5.24
N LYS A 149 -11.38 -10.34 6.12
CA LYS A 149 -10.13 -10.08 6.85
C LYS A 149 -8.92 -9.85 5.94
N TRP A 150 -8.94 -10.39 4.73
CA TRP A 150 -7.88 -10.21 3.73
C TRP A 150 -7.93 -8.85 3.04
N GLU A 151 -9.06 -8.16 3.15
CA GLU A 151 -9.27 -6.83 2.56
C GLU A 151 -9.03 -5.70 3.57
N ILE A 152 -8.70 -6.01 4.83
CA ILE A 152 -8.35 -4.99 5.83
C ILE A 152 -7.18 -4.16 5.32
N GLY A 153 -7.36 -2.84 5.33
CA GLY A 153 -6.39 -1.87 4.87
C GLY A 153 -6.40 -1.66 3.35
N ASN A 154 -7.18 -2.41 2.56
CA ASN A 154 -7.35 -2.19 1.12
C ASN A 154 -8.54 -1.29 0.82
N ARG A 155 -8.51 -0.66 -0.36
CA ARG A 155 -9.70 -0.02 -0.93
C ARG A 155 -10.65 -1.09 -1.45
N VAL A 156 -11.89 -1.05 -0.97
CA VAL A 156 -12.96 -1.98 -1.31
C VAL A 156 -14.21 -1.23 -1.78
N SER A 157 -15.14 -1.96 -2.35
CA SER A 157 -16.47 -1.46 -2.65
C SER A 157 -17.57 -2.38 -2.15
N ILE A 158 -18.72 -1.82 -1.78
CA ILE A 158 -19.87 -2.59 -1.34
C ILE A 158 -21.17 -1.88 -1.76
N MET A 159 -22.17 -2.66 -2.16
CA MET A 159 -23.48 -2.12 -2.55
C MET A 159 -24.38 -2.01 -1.33
N GLY A 160 -25.03 -0.88 -1.08
CA GLY A 160 -25.98 -0.79 0.02
C GLY A 160 -26.62 0.57 0.18
N VAL A 161 -27.37 0.71 1.26
CA VAL A 161 -28.07 1.94 1.64
C VAL A 161 -27.45 2.48 2.92
N VAL A 162 -27.07 3.75 2.92
CA VAL A 162 -26.61 4.41 4.15
C VAL A 162 -27.78 4.77 5.04
N VAL A 163 -27.71 4.34 6.30
CA VAL A 163 -28.64 4.69 7.37
C VAL A 163 -27.86 5.21 8.57
N MET A 164 -28.55 5.97 9.41
CA MET A 164 -28.02 6.45 10.69
C MET A 164 -28.85 5.84 11.80
N ASP A 165 -28.21 5.31 12.83
CA ASP A 165 -28.91 4.80 14.01
C ASP A 165 -29.22 5.91 15.03
N ASP A 166 -29.92 5.52 16.10
CA ASP A 166 -30.36 6.43 17.16
C ASP A 166 -29.17 7.05 17.95
N GLU A 167 -27.98 6.45 17.85
CA GLU A 167 -26.74 6.93 18.47
C GLU A 167 -25.94 7.86 17.56
N GLY A 168 -26.40 8.06 16.31
CA GLY A 168 -25.74 8.89 15.31
C GLY A 168 -24.63 8.18 14.55
N LEU A 169 -24.47 6.87 14.71
CA LEU A 169 -23.52 6.09 13.93
C LEU A 169 -24.10 5.79 12.54
N GLN A 170 -23.25 5.86 11.53
CA GLN A 170 -23.62 5.55 10.16
C GLN A 170 -23.33 4.08 9.84
N TRP A 171 -24.23 3.49 9.07
CA TRP A 171 -24.16 2.11 8.62
C TRP A 171 -24.49 2.03 7.15
N ILE A 172 -23.81 1.15 6.42
CA ILE A 172 -24.27 0.66 5.12
C ILE A 172 -25.06 -0.61 5.37
N GLU A 173 -26.30 -0.68 4.92
CA GLU A 173 -27.17 -1.85 5.04
C GLU A 173 -27.44 -2.49 3.69
N ARG A 174 -27.53 -3.83 3.69
CA ARG A 174 -28.05 -4.58 2.55
C ARG A 174 -29.58 -4.56 2.59
N SER A 175 -30.18 -3.93 1.57
CA SER A 175 -31.63 -3.80 1.44
C SER A 175 -32.36 -5.13 1.62
N GLY A 176 -33.36 -5.14 2.51
CA GLY A 176 -34.20 -6.30 2.78
C GLY A 176 -33.58 -7.34 3.72
N THR A 177 -32.46 -7.04 4.38
CA THR A 177 -31.81 -7.92 5.36
C THR A 177 -31.41 -7.14 6.62
N SER A 178 -30.84 -7.83 7.61
CA SER A 178 -30.22 -7.22 8.80
C SER A 178 -28.69 -7.12 8.70
N GLU A 179 -28.11 -7.40 7.52
CA GLU A 179 -26.66 -7.32 7.30
C GLU A 179 -26.25 -5.85 7.17
N ARG A 180 -25.27 -5.45 7.96
CA ARG A 180 -24.78 -4.06 8.00
C ARG A 180 -23.26 -4.00 8.14
N LEU A 181 -22.67 -2.95 7.58
CA LEU A 181 -21.27 -2.59 7.70
C LEU A 181 -21.18 -1.19 8.29
N CYS A 182 -20.33 -1.00 9.30
CA CYS A 182 -20.12 0.33 9.88
C CYS A 182 -19.55 1.28 8.82
N LEU A 183 -19.96 2.55 8.85
CA LEU A 183 -19.48 3.58 7.94
C LEU A 183 -18.77 4.69 8.74
N VAL A 184 -17.53 4.98 8.35
CA VAL A 184 -16.76 6.12 8.84
C VAL A 184 -16.67 7.11 7.70
N GLY A 185 -17.38 8.23 7.85
CA GLY A 185 -17.53 9.26 6.82
C GLY A 185 -17.59 10.66 7.41
N ASP A 186 -17.87 11.65 6.56
CA ASP A 186 -18.00 13.06 6.97
C ASP A 186 -19.45 13.47 7.26
N GLY A 187 -20.39 12.53 7.10
CA GLY A 187 -21.82 12.73 7.32
C GLY A 187 -22.59 13.13 6.05
N THR A 188 -21.92 13.37 4.93
CA THR A 188 -22.59 13.70 3.67
C THR A 188 -23.23 12.49 2.99
N GLU A 189 -22.88 11.27 3.40
CA GLU A 189 -23.27 10.01 2.78
C GLU A 189 -24.79 9.79 2.84
N THR A 190 -25.43 10.17 3.95
CA THR A 190 -26.89 10.10 4.08
C THR A 190 -27.59 10.99 3.04
N SER A 191 -27.02 12.16 2.73
CA SER A 191 -27.57 13.06 1.70
C SER A 191 -27.33 12.51 0.28
N GLN A 192 -26.18 11.90 0.04
CA GLN A 192 -25.88 11.21 -1.21
C GLN A 192 -26.86 10.04 -1.45
N GLN A 193 -27.10 9.24 -0.41
CA GLN A 193 -28.07 8.14 -0.44
C GLN A 193 -29.50 8.61 -0.70
N ALA A 194 -29.92 9.71 -0.05
CA ALA A 194 -31.24 10.29 -0.26
C ALA A 194 -31.43 10.82 -1.70
N THR A 195 -30.36 11.32 -2.31
CA THR A 195 -30.37 11.79 -3.70
C THR A 195 -30.47 10.63 -4.68
N ALA A 196 -29.79 9.52 -4.41
CA ALA A 196 -29.84 8.34 -5.26
C ALA A 196 -31.21 7.64 -5.23
N GLY A 197 -31.83 7.53 -4.05
CA GLY A 197 -33.16 6.89 -3.89
C GLY A 197 -33.17 5.36 -4.05
N GLU A 198 -32.02 4.76 -4.35
CA GLU A 198 -31.81 3.32 -4.50
C GLU A 198 -30.43 2.92 -3.93
N PRO A 199 -30.17 1.63 -3.66
CA PRO A 199 -28.88 1.17 -3.17
C PRO A 199 -27.76 1.53 -4.17
N ILE A 200 -26.70 2.16 -3.68
CA ILE A 200 -25.55 2.55 -4.51
C ILE A 200 -24.28 1.85 -4.04
N GLN A 201 -23.23 1.99 -4.84
CA GLN A 201 -21.92 1.48 -4.51
C GLN A 201 -21.15 2.48 -3.66
N TRP A 202 -20.74 2.03 -2.49
CA TRP A 202 -19.86 2.76 -1.60
C TRP A 202 -18.45 2.25 -1.80
N ILE A 203 -17.49 3.18 -1.88
CA ILE A 203 -16.07 2.87 -2.04
C ILE A 203 -15.31 3.54 -0.92
N GLY A 204 -14.48 2.77 -0.23
CA GLY A 204 -13.66 3.25 0.89
C GLY A 204 -12.59 2.24 1.26
N ARG A 205 -11.84 2.51 2.31
CA ARG A 205 -10.86 1.57 2.88
C ARG A 205 -11.52 0.73 3.95
N LEU A 206 -11.32 -0.59 3.90
CA LEU A 206 -11.84 -1.48 4.95
C LEU A 206 -10.94 -1.40 6.18
N GLU A 207 -11.52 -1.09 7.32
CA GLU A 207 -10.83 -1.00 8.60
C GLU A 207 -11.55 -1.83 9.65
N THR A 208 -10.89 -2.06 10.78
CA THR A 208 -11.51 -2.68 11.95
C THR A 208 -11.66 -1.66 13.06
N SER A 209 -12.86 -1.58 13.64
CA SER A 209 -13.12 -0.80 14.84
C SER A 209 -13.39 -1.76 16.00
N GLU A 210 -12.81 -1.47 17.16
CA GLU A 210 -13.07 -2.19 18.40
C GLU A 210 -14.05 -1.41 19.26
N ASN A 211 -15.15 -2.06 19.66
CA ASN A 211 -16.00 -1.59 20.74
C ASN A 211 -15.60 -2.28 22.03
N PHE A 212 -14.80 -1.61 22.86
CA PHE A 212 -14.32 -2.16 24.14
C PHE A 212 -15.44 -2.39 25.16
N VAL A 213 -16.57 -1.68 25.06
CA VAL A 213 -17.70 -1.83 25.98
C VAL A 213 -18.44 -3.13 25.71
N GLU A 214 -18.58 -3.48 24.44
CA GLU A 214 -19.30 -4.69 24.00
C GLU A 214 -18.35 -5.88 23.74
N ASN A 215 -17.04 -5.64 23.81
CA ASN A 215 -15.99 -6.60 23.45
C ASN A 215 -16.20 -7.16 22.03
N GLU A 216 -16.52 -6.27 21.10
CA GLU A 216 -16.83 -6.58 19.71
C GLU A 216 -15.80 -5.94 18.77
N MET A 217 -15.26 -6.73 17.83
CA MET A 217 -14.52 -6.20 16.68
C MET A 217 -15.47 -6.18 15.49
N ARG A 218 -15.60 -5.03 14.83
CA ARG A 218 -16.43 -4.86 13.64
C ARG A 218 -15.61 -4.33 12.47
N PHE A 219 -16.00 -4.70 11.25
CA PHE A 219 -15.51 -4.03 10.05
C PHE A 219 -16.20 -2.69 9.88
N CYS A 220 -15.45 -1.69 9.43
CA CYS A 220 -15.96 -0.38 9.03
C CYS A 220 -15.41 -0.03 7.64
N LEU A 221 -16.24 0.59 6.80
CA LEU A 221 -15.81 1.22 5.58
C LEU A 221 -15.46 2.69 5.89
N ASN A 222 -14.20 3.05 5.71
CA ASN A 222 -13.74 4.43 5.82
C ASN A 222 -13.78 5.10 4.43
N VAL A 223 -14.65 6.08 4.26
CA VAL A 223 -14.85 6.81 2.98
C VAL A 223 -14.19 8.19 2.97
N LEU A 224 -13.42 8.53 4.02
CA LEU A 224 -12.65 9.77 4.15
C LEU A 224 -11.32 9.73 3.38
#